data_AF-A0A2E5X4I8-F1
#
_entry.id   AF-A0A2E5X4I8-F1
#
_cell.length_a   1.000
_cell.length_b   1.000
_cell.length_c   1.000
_cell.angle_alpha   90.00
_cell.angle_beta   90.00
_cell.angle_gamma   90.00
#
_symmetry.space_group_name_H-M   'P 1'
#
loop_
_entity.id
_entity.type
_entity.pdbx_description
1 polymer ?
#
loop_
_entity_poly.entity_id
_entity_poly.type
_entity_poly.pdbx_seq_one_letter_code
_entity_poly.pdbx_strand_id
1 'polypeptide(L)'
;MPDLPEVLQATGLLQPGQSETLTFTAPTEPGAYPFVCTFPGHWVRMNGVLHVVATFVELDEQQLAAAAAAYPGPEDSARAFVRNWSMADFATVELDERDTQAGRATLETASCLRCHSIDNAGGTTGPELTEVVARHDARALLTHIIAPSETILEGYETEIFVTHDGEIIAGRVLEETASTVLVRDDPYQELDPLELRREEIANRAPTTVSTMPTGLLTTFTREEILDLLAFLKSL
;
A
#
# COMPACT_ATOMS: atom_id res chain seq x y z
N MET A 1 18.03 -10.48 -1.54
CA MET A 1 18.60 -9.13 -1.38
C MET A 1 20.10 -9.23 -1.56
N PRO A 2 20.74 -8.36 -2.36
CA PRO A 2 22.20 -8.36 -2.49
C PRO A 2 22.85 -7.99 -1.15
N ASP A 3 24.02 -8.57 -0.88
CA ASP A 3 24.82 -8.27 0.31
C ASP A 3 25.52 -6.92 0.11
N LEU A 4 24.85 -5.85 0.55
CA LEU A 4 25.29 -4.47 0.44
C LEU A 4 25.74 -3.95 1.81
N PRO A 5 26.90 -3.27 1.91
CA PRO A 5 27.42 -2.78 3.19
C PRO A 5 26.53 -1.74 3.88
N GLU A 6 25.63 -1.08 3.13
CA GLU A 6 24.66 -0.12 3.65
C GLU A 6 23.46 -0.79 4.33
N VAL A 7 23.22 -2.08 4.09
CA VAL A 7 22.08 -2.79 4.67
C VAL A 7 22.45 -3.34 6.04
N LEU A 8 21.93 -2.70 7.08
CA LEU A 8 22.20 -3.10 8.47
C LEU A 8 21.62 -4.46 8.81
N GLN A 9 20.40 -4.76 8.32
CA GLN A 9 19.66 -6.00 8.54
C GLN A 9 18.61 -6.19 7.45
N ALA A 10 18.19 -7.44 7.24
CA ALA A 10 17.03 -7.78 6.42
C ALA A 10 16.37 -9.08 6.85
N THR A 11 15.09 -9.21 6.53
CA THR A 11 14.32 -10.46 6.67
C THR A 11 14.28 -11.22 5.35
N GLY A 12 13.70 -12.43 5.38
CA GLY A 12 13.28 -13.10 4.16
C GLY A 12 12.10 -12.40 3.48
N LEU A 13 11.73 -12.88 2.29
CA LEU A 13 10.45 -12.52 1.67
C LEU A 13 9.31 -13.22 2.42
N LEU A 14 8.43 -12.44 3.03
CA LEU A 14 7.27 -12.96 3.76
C LEU A 14 6.06 -13.08 2.84
N GLN A 15 5.37 -14.21 2.94
CA GLN A 15 4.06 -14.38 2.29
C GLN A 15 2.96 -13.68 3.12
N PRO A 16 1.80 -13.33 2.52
CA PRO A 16 0.68 -12.80 3.27
C PRO A 16 0.31 -13.66 4.48
N GLY A 17 0.05 -13.01 5.61
CA GLY A 17 -0.27 -13.65 6.88
C GLY A 17 0.93 -14.28 7.61
N GLN A 18 2.11 -14.35 6.98
CA GLN A 18 3.34 -14.72 7.67
C GLN A 18 3.91 -13.53 8.45
N SER A 19 4.69 -13.84 9.47
CA SER A 19 5.41 -12.86 10.26
C SER A 19 6.79 -13.40 10.57
N GLU A 20 7.77 -12.51 10.52
CA GLU A 20 9.14 -12.76 10.98
C GLU A 20 9.50 -11.65 11.96
N THR A 21 10.27 -12.00 12.99
CA THR A 21 10.76 -11.04 13.98
C THR A 21 12.25 -10.89 13.82
N LEU A 22 12.68 -9.68 13.48
CA LEU A 22 14.08 -9.30 13.47
C LEU A 22 14.43 -8.66 14.82
N THR A 23 15.47 -9.16 15.48
CA THR A 23 16.04 -8.51 16.68
C THR A 23 17.47 -8.09 16.36
N PHE A 24 17.75 -6.79 16.48
CA PHE A 24 19.07 -6.24 16.25
C PHE A 24 19.34 -5.10 17.24
N THR A 25 20.62 -4.78 17.43
CA THR A 25 20.99 -3.62 18.23
C THR A 25 20.90 -2.38 17.35
N ALA A 26 20.16 -1.36 17.81
CA ALA A 26 20.05 -0.10 17.08
C ALA A 26 21.45 0.53 16.87
N PRO A 27 21.68 1.23 15.74
CA PRO A 27 22.90 1.99 15.52
C PRO A 27 23.23 2.92 16.67
N THR A 28 24.53 3.13 16.94
CA THR A 28 24.97 4.08 17.97
C THR A 28 25.03 5.52 17.46
N GLU A 29 25.10 5.70 16.14
CA GLU A 29 25.11 7.01 15.51
C GLU A 29 23.67 7.53 15.38
N PRO A 30 23.34 8.70 15.98
CA PRO A 30 22.03 9.31 15.82
C PRO A 30 21.74 9.64 14.35
N GLY A 31 20.53 9.36 13.88
CA GLY A 31 20.13 9.61 12.50
C GLY A 31 18.83 8.94 12.09
N ALA A 32 18.45 9.17 10.84
CA ALA A 32 17.33 8.52 10.16
C ALA A 32 17.83 7.28 9.40
N TYR A 33 17.33 6.11 9.78
CA TYR A 33 17.67 4.83 9.16
C TYR A 33 16.46 4.31 8.39
N PRO A 34 16.41 4.50 7.06
CA PRO A 34 15.26 4.06 6.28
C PRO A 34 15.21 2.53 6.21
N PHE A 35 14.01 1.98 6.26
CA PHE A 35 13.73 0.59 5.90
C PHE A 35 12.72 0.57 4.76
N VAL A 36 12.90 -0.38 3.84
CA VAL A 36 12.07 -0.51 2.64
C VAL A 36 11.73 -1.97 2.42
N CYS A 37 10.52 -2.24 1.95
CA CYS A 37 10.20 -3.54 1.36
C CYS A 37 10.82 -3.59 -0.04
N THR A 38 11.81 -4.47 -0.23
CA THR A 38 12.48 -4.63 -1.53
C THR A 38 11.70 -5.50 -2.51
N PHE A 39 10.47 -5.91 -2.17
CA PHE A 39 9.61 -6.59 -3.14
C PHE A 39 9.29 -5.60 -4.29
N PRO A 40 9.35 -6.02 -5.56
CA PRO A 40 9.12 -5.14 -6.70
C PRO A 40 7.86 -4.28 -6.52
N GLY A 41 7.99 -2.97 -6.70
CA GLY A 41 6.90 -2.00 -6.55
C GLY A 41 6.43 -1.67 -5.12
N HIS A 42 6.76 -2.47 -4.10
CA HIS A 42 6.26 -2.27 -2.74
C HIS A 42 6.93 -1.10 -2.00
N TRP A 43 8.22 -0.85 -2.23
CA TRP A 43 9.00 0.20 -1.55
C TRP A 43 8.36 1.59 -1.64
N VAL A 44 7.59 1.86 -2.69
CA VAL A 44 6.89 3.14 -2.94
C VAL A 44 5.93 3.48 -1.81
N ARG A 45 5.41 2.49 -1.08
CA ARG A 45 4.51 2.68 0.07
C ARG A 45 5.00 1.99 1.34
N MET A 46 5.62 0.82 1.20
CA MET A 46 6.16 0.03 2.31
C MET A 46 7.58 0.47 2.62
N ASN A 47 7.71 1.71 3.07
CA ASN A 47 8.93 2.28 3.60
C ASN A 47 8.64 2.98 4.93
N GLY A 48 9.69 3.17 5.72
CA GLY A 48 9.63 3.95 6.93
C GLY A 48 11.02 4.29 7.41
N VAL A 49 11.10 5.00 8.53
CA VAL A 49 12.37 5.45 9.10
C VAL A 49 12.44 5.05 10.56
N LEU A 50 13.50 4.33 10.91
CA LEU A 50 13.92 4.18 12.30
C LEU A 50 14.74 5.42 12.68
N HIS A 51 14.21 6.23 13.59
CA HIS A 51 14.96 7.36 14.14
C HIS A 51 15.77 6.90 15.36
N VAL A 52 17.10 6.98 15.24
CA VAL A 52 18.01 6.78 16.36
C VAL A 52 18.37 8.15 16.89
N VAL A 53 18.18 8.37 18.20
CA VAL A 53 18.55 9.62 18.85
C VAL A 53 19.52 9.37 19.99
N ALA A 54 20.48 10.29 20.20
CA ALA A 54 21.38 10.23 21.33
C ALA A 54 20.61 10.59 22.61
N THR A 55 20.10 9.59 23.31
CA THR A 55 19.48 9.78 24.63
C THR A 55 19.92 8.71 25.63
N PHE A 56 20.16 9.15 26.86
CA PHE A 56 20.47 8.30 28.02
C PHE A 56 19.26 8.15 28.96
N VAL A 57 18.08 8.60 28.54
CA VAL A 57 16.82 8.60 29.29
C VAL A 57 15.66 8.22 28.38
N GLU A 58 14.66 7.53 28.94
CA GLU A 58 13.39 7.30 28.26
C GLU A 58 12.73 8.64 27.93
N LEU A 59 12.32 8.80 26.67
CA LEU A 59 11.68 10.01 26.16
C LEU A 59 10.16 9.90 26.36
N ASP A 60 9.54 10.98 26.81
CA ASP A 60 8.07 11.10 26.77
C ASP A 60 7.57 11.33 25.33
N GLU A 61 6.25 11.26 25.13
CA GLU A 61 5.61 11.35 23.80
C GLU A 61 5.91 12.69 23.09
N GLN A 62 6.03 13.79 23.82
CA GLN A 62 6.40 15.10 23.26
C GLN A 62 7.87 15.15 22.84
N GLN A 63 8.75 14.57 23.65
CA GLN A 63 10.18 14.48 23.36
C GLN A 63 10.46 13.55 22.18
N LEU A 64 9.72 12.44 22.04
CA LEU A 64 9.72 11.57 20.87
C LEU A 64 9.30 12.31 19.60
N ALA A 65 8.21 13.08 19.67
CA ALA A 65 7.75 13.88 18.54
C ALA A 65 8.77 14.94 18.11
N ALA A 66 9.40 15.63 19.07
CA ALA A 66 10.44 16.62 18.79
C ALA A 66 11.70 15.99 18.20
N ALA A 67 12.10 14.82 18.69
CA ALA A 67 13.21 14.02 18.16
C ALA A 67 12.96 13.56 16.72
N ALA A 68 11.76 13.03 16.41
CA ALA A 68 11.39 12.66 15.06
C ALA A 68 11.36 13.86 14.12
N ALA A 69 10.88 15.02 14.59
CA ALA A 69 10.88 16.26 13.80
C ALA A 69 12.28 16.80 13.49
N ALA A 70 13.28 16.51 14.33
CA ALA A 70 14.68 16.89 14.09
C ALA A 70 15.34 16.06 12.97
N TYR A 71 14.75 14.92 12.62
CA TYR A 71 15.19 14.04 11.56
C TYR A 71 14.00 13.73 10.64
N PRO A 72 13.46 14.71 9.91
CA PRO A 72 12.29 14.49 9.08
C PRO A 72 12.58 13.34 8.09
N GLY A 73 11.64 12.41 7.96
CA GLY A 73 11.63 11.46 6.85
C GLY A 73 11.49 12.19 5.50
N PRO A 74 11.46 11.46 4.37
CA PRO A 74 11.12 12.08 3.08
C PRO A 74 9.82 12.91 3.22
N GLU A 75 9.81 14.10 2.62
CA GLU A 75 8.92 15.25 2.93
C GLU A 75 7.40 14.97 2.87
N ASP A 76 6.96 13.81 2.39
CA ASP A 76 5.55 13.50 2.06
C ASP A 76 4.66 13.04 3.23
N SER A 77 5.19 12.82 4.43
CA SER A 77 4.40 12.31 5.57
C SER A 77 4.00 13.40 6.57
N ALA A 78 3.17 14.35 6.15
CA ALA A 78 2.69 15.44 7.02
C ALA A 78 1.69 15.01 8.11
N ARG A 79 1.12 13.80 8.02
CA ARG A 79 0.08 13.31 8.97
C ARG A 79 0.68 12.36 9.99
N ALA A 80 0.32 12.55 11.26
CA ALA A 80 0.69 11.63 12.33
C ALA A 80 -0.05 10.29 12.21
N PHE A 81 0.60 9.21 12.67
CA PHE A 81 -0.06 7.92 12.84
C PHE A 81 -1.22 8.03 13.85
N VAL A 82 -2.35 7.44 13.53
CA VAL A 82 -3.55 7.38 14.38
C VAL A 82 -3.76 5.96 14.90
N ARG A 83 -3.99 4.99 14.00
CA ARG A 83 -4.31 3.60 14.36
C ARG A 83 -4.22 2.65 13.17
N ASN A 84 -3.84 1.40 13.43
CA ASN A 84 -4.11 0.28 12.52
C ASN A 84 -5.59 -0.13 12.65
N TRP A 85 -6.45 0.44 11.81
CA TRP A 85 -7.89 0.21 11.84
C TRP A 85 -8.26 -1.23 11.49
N SER A 86 -9.30 -1.74 12.13
CA SER A 86 -9.91 -3.04 11.86
C SER A 86 -11.42 -2.89 11.70
N MET A 87 -12.09 -3.89 11.12
CA MET A 87 -13.56 -3.89 11.03
C MET A 87 -14.26 -3.89 12.39
N ALA A 88 -13.57 -4.27 13.47
CA ALA A 88 -14.11 -4.21 14.84
C ALA A 88 -14.22 -2.76 15.37
N ASP A 89 -13.37 -1.84 14.89
CA ASP A 89 -13.43 -0.41 15.22
C ASP A 89 -14.64 0.29 14.56
N PHE A 90 -15.28 -0.40 13.61
CA PHE A 90 -16.46 0.04 12.86
C PHE A 90 -17.63 -0.94 13.07
N ALA A 91 -17.98 -1.17 14.34
CA ALA A 91 -19.14 -1.97 14.73
C ALA A 91 -20.43 -1.51 14.02
N THR A 92 -20.59 -0.20 13.88
CA THR A 92 -21.59 0.43 13.01
C THR A 92 -20.93 1.38 12.01
N VAL A 93 -21.46 1.43 10.80
CA VAL A 93 -21.04 2.33 9.71
C VAL A 93 -22.22 3.23 9.38
N GLU A 94 -22.38 4.29 10.17
CA GLU A 94 -23.45 5.27 10.03
C GLU A 94 -22.97 6.47 9.20
N LEU A 95 -23.57 6.66 8.04
CA LEU A 95 -23.19 7.68 7.06
C LEU A 95 -24.13 8.90 7.05
N ASP A 96 -25.13 8.93 7.92
CA ASP A 96 -26.04 10.06 8.04
C ASP A 96 -25.29 11.33 8.47
N GLU A 97 -25.61 12.46 7.82
CA GLU A 97 -25.07 13.79 8.10
C GLU A 97 -23.53 13.91 8.01
N ARG A 98 -22.86 12.97 7.32
CA ARG A 98 -21.42 13.02 7.05
C ARG A 98 -21.05 14.08 6.03
N ASP A 99 -19.83 14.59 6.14
CA ASP A 99 -19.31 15.64 5.27
C ASP A 99 -18.64 15.02 4.03
N THR A 100 -19.36 15.02 2.91
CA THR A 100 -18.84 14.48 1.64
C THR A 100 -17.69 15.30 1.05
N GLN A 101 -17.58 16.59 1.39
CA GLN A 101 -16.45 17.42 0.98
C GLN A 101 -15.19 17.02 1.75
N ALA A 102 -15.29 16.82 3.07
CA ALA A 102 -14.20 16.27 3.87
C ALA A 102 -13.83 14.84 3.43
N GLY A 103 -14.82 14.04 3.04
CA GLY A 103 -14.60 12.72 2.47
C GLY A 103 -13.81 12.73 1.16
N ARG A 104 -14.12 13.68 0.26
CA ARG A 104 -13.35 13.89 -0.98
C ARG A 104 -11.91 14.30 -0.67
N ALA A 105 -11.68 15.17 0.30
CA ALA A 105 -10.34 15.57 0.72
C ALA A 105 -9.55 14.38 1.31
N THR A 106 -10.23 13.49 2.04
CA THR A 106 -9.64 12.25 2.57
C THR A 106 -9.22 11.32 1.43
N LEU A 107 -10.07 11.15 0.41
CA LEU A 107 -9.76 10.34 -0.78
C LEU A 107 -8.52 10.85 -1.54
N GLU A 108 -8.40 12.16 -1.71
CA GLU A 108 -7.24 12.80 -2.34
C GLU A 108 -5.98 12.62 -1.49
N THR A 109 -6.07 12.89 -0.18
CA THR A 109 -4.93 12.78 0.75
C THR A 109 -4.44 11.35 0.90
N ALA A 110 -5.34 10.37 0.94
CA ALA A 110 -5.00 8.95 0.96
C ALA A 110 -4.38 8.46 -0.37
N SER A 111 -4.36 9.33 -1.39
CA SER A 111 -3.84 9.07 -2.74
C SER A 111 -4.59 7.94 -3.46
N CYS A 112 -5.89 7.75 -3.19
CA CYS A 112 -6.67 6.69 -3.83
C CYS A 112 -6.72 6.90 -5.36
N LEU A 113 -6.80 8.15 -5.81
CA LEU A 113 -6.84 8.53 -7.23
C LEU A 113 -5.54 8.24 -8.00
N ARG A 114 -4.45 7.89 -7.31
CA ARG A 114 -3.22 7.43 -7.96
C ARG A 114 -3.42 6.07 -8.65
N CYS A 115 -4.30 5.25 -8.10
CA CYS A 115 -4.57 3.91 -8.63
C CYS A 115 -5.97 3.79 -9.22
N HIS A 116 -6.95 4.47 -8.63
CA HIS A 116 -8.35 4.40 -9.02
C HIS A 116 -8.78 5.63 -9.83
N SER A 117 -9.79 5.43 -10.67
CA SER A 117 -10.45 6.50 -11.41
C SER A 117 -11.86 6.78 -10.88
N ILE A 118 -12.30 8.02 -11.07
CA ILE A 118 -13.70 8.48 -10.93
C ILE A 118 -14.05 9.20 -12.22
N ASP A 119 -15.13 8.80 -12.89
CA ASP A 119 -15.55 9.36 -14.18
C ASP A 119 -14.43 9.33 -15.25
N ASN A 120 -13.63 8.26 -15.23
CA ASN A 120 -12.44 8.06 -16.06
C ASN A 120 -11.27 9.03 -15.79
N ALA A 121 -11.28 9.78 -14.69
CA ALA A 121 -10.15 10.59 -14.24
C ALA A 121 -9.45 9.94 -13.03
N GLY A 122 -8.14 9.73 -13.15
CA GLY A 122 -7.31 9.07 -12.12
C GLY A 122 -6.53 7.89 -12.69
N GLY A 123 -6.00 7.03 -11.82
CA GLY A 123 -5.25 5.84 -12.20
C GLY A 123 -6.14 4.70 -12.72
N THR A 124 -5.53 3.73 -13.40
CA THR A 124 -6.23 2.53 -13.93
C THR A 124 -5.73 1.22 -13.33
N THR A 125 -4.91 1.31 -12.28
CA THR A 125 -4.34 0.16 -11.57
C THR A 125 -5.38 -0.51 -10.67
N GLY A 126 -6.23 0.29 -10.03
CA GLY A 126 -7.44 -0.16 -9.34
C GLY A 126 -8.68 0.01 -10.22
N PRO A 127 -9.80 -0.62 -9.85
CA PRO A 127 -11.06 -0.48 -10.59
C PRO A 127 -11.64 0.94 -10.50
N GLU A 128 -12.47 1.29 -11.48
CA GLU A 128 -13.24 2.54 -11.51
C GLU A 128 -14.20 2.58 -10.30
N LEU A 129 -14.14 3.64 -9.50
CA LEU A 129 -14.80 3.66 -8.19
C LEU A 129 -16.32 3.80 -8.29
N THR A 130 -16.86 4.54 -9.27
CA THR A 130 -18.30 4.69 -9.45
C THR A 130 -18.95 3.33 -9.69
N GLU A 131 -18.33 2.46 -10.49
CA GLU A 131 -18.83 1.10 -10.70
C GLU A 131 -18.76 0.22 -9.46
N VAL A 132 -17.65 0.29 -8.70
CA VAL A 132 -17.45 -0.51 -7.50
C VAL A 132 -18.41 -0.07 -6.39
N VAL A 133 -18.54 1.23 -6.16
CA VAL A 133 -19.43 1.82 -5.16
C VAL A 133 -20.88 1.47 -5.41
N ALA A 134 -21.31 1.47 -6.68
CA ALA A 134 -22.69 1.13 -7.03
C ALA A 134 -23.06 -0.31 -6.64
N ARG A 135 -22.09 -1.22 -6.57
CA ARG A 135 -22.30 -2.66 -6.28
C ARG A 135 -22.13 -3.04 -4.82
N HIS A 136 -21.60 -2.14 -3.97
CA HIS A 136 -21.24 -2.46 -2.58
C HIS A 136 -21.87 -1.48 -1.59
N ASP A 137 -22.25 -1.98 -0.41
CA ASP A 137 -22.63 -1.13 0.71
C ASP A 137 -21.40 -0.52 1.41
N ALA A 138 -21.63 0.43 2.32
CA ALA A 138 -20.55 1.13 3.02
C ALA A 138 -19.64 0.21 3.83
N ARG A 139 -20.19 -0.86 4.41
CA ARG A 139 -19.43 -1.82 5.21
C ARG A 139 -18.53 -2.66 4.31
N ALA A 140 -19.04 -3.13 3.19
CA ALA A 140 -18.27 -3.87 2.19
C ALA A 140 -17.14 -3.02 1.60
N LEU A 141 -17.43 -1.76 1.24
CA LEU A 141 -16.39 -0.81 0.78
C LEU A 141 -15.29 -0.63 1.83
N LEU A 142 -15.66 -0.45 3.10
CA LEU A 142 -14.68 -0.33 4.17
C LEU A 142 -13.83 -1.60 4.33
N THR A 143 -14.45 -2.78 4.23
CA THR A 143 -13.71 -4.05 4.26
C THR A 143 -12.66 -4.10 3.15
N HIS A 144 -13.02 -3.73 1.91
CA HIS A 144 -12.05 -3.69 0.81
C HIS A 144 -10.89 -2.73 1.10
N ILE A 145 -11.13 -1.58 1.73
CA ILE A 145 -10.07 -0.60 2.04
C ILE A 145 -9.17 -1.06 3.20
N ILE A 146 -9.75 -1.63 4.27
CA ILE A 146 -8.99 -2.10 5.44
C ILE A 146 -8.25 -3.40 5.16
N ALA A 147 -8.89 -4.31 4.42
CA ALA A 147 -8.40 -5.66 4.15
C ALA A 147 -8.41 -5.97 2.63
N PRO A 148 -7.64 -5.23 1.82
CA PRO A 148 -7.66 -5.31 0.34
C PRO A 148 -7.35 -6.69 -0.23
N SER A 149 -6.63 -7.52 0.51
CA SER A 149 -6.23 -8.88 0.08
C SER A 149 -7.26 -9.96 0.46
N GLU A 150 -8.33 -9.65 1.21
CA GLU A 150 -9.37 -10.63 1.53
C GLU A 150 -10.18 -11.03 0.30
N THR A 151 -10.38 -10.09 -0.62
CA THR A 151 -11.05 -10.33 -1.90
C THR A 151 -10.47 -9.41 -2.95
N ILE A 152 -9.87 -9.99 -3.97
CA ILE A 152 -9.33 -9.29 -5.13
C ILE A 152 -10.33 -9.50 -6.28
N LEU A 153 -10.68 -8.41 -6.96
CA LEU A 153 -11.59 -8.45 -8.10
C LEU A 153 -10.93 -9.19 -9.27
N GLU A 154 -11.70 -10.03 -9.96
CA GLU A 154 -11.23 -10.73 -11.16
C GLU A 154 -10.73 -9.73 -12.21
N GLY A 155 -9.54 -10.01 -12.77
CA GLY A 155 -8.82 -9.13 -13.69
C GLY A 155 -7.99 -8.04 -13.00
N TYR A 156 -7.99 -7.97 -11.67
CA TYR A 156 -7.15 -7.07 -10.87
C TYR A 156 -6.10 -7.80 -10.02
N GLU A 157 -6.03 -9.12 -10.13
CA GLU A 157 -5.00 -9.92 -9.49
C GLU A 157 -3.62 -9.56 -10.05
N THR A 158 -2.64 -9.49 -9.15
CA THR A 158 -1.24 -9.52 -9.55
C THR A 158 -0.83 -10.98 -9.76
N GLU A 159 0.03 -11.21 -10.74
CA GLU A 159 0.64 -12.50 -11.00
C GLU A 159 2.15 -12.39 -10.91
N ILE A 160 2.77 -13.47 -10.45
CA ILE A 160 4.22 -13.63 -10.39
C ILE A 160 4.64 -14.51 -11.54
N PHE A 161 5.51 -13.99 -12.39
CA PHE A 161 6.15 -14.68 -13.49
C PHE A 161 7.60 -14.95 -13.11
N VAL A 162 8.05 -16.18 -13.31
CA VAL A 162 9.45 -16.58 -13.21
C VAL A 162 9.91 -16.94 -14.60
N THR A 163 10.93 -16.26 -15.11
CA THR A 163 11.50 -16.52 -16.43
C THR A 163 12.55 -17.63 -16.38
N HIS A 164 12.91 -18.20 -17.53
CA HIS A 164 13.93 -19.24 -17.63
C HIS A 164 15.34 -18.77 -17.25
N ASP A 165 15.63 -17.47 -17.33
CA ASP A 165 16.88 -16.85 -16.86
C ASP A 165 16.81 -16.43 -15.38
N GLY A 166 15.69 -16.69 -14.70
CA GLY A 166 15.54 -16.52 -13.25
C GLY A 166 15.06 -15.14 -12.80
N GLU A 167 14.60 -14.30 -13.73
CA GLU A 167 13.94 -13.04 -13.40
C GLU A 167 12.57 -13.31 -12.75
N ILE A 168 12.22 -12.49 -11.77
CA ILE A 168 10.92 -12.54 -11.09
C ILE A 168 10.22 -11.22 -11.38
N ILE A 169 9.09 -11.33 -12.08
CA ILE A 169 8.28 -10.20 -12.51
C ILE A 169 6.94 -10.33 -11.82
N ALA A 170 6.49 -9.27 -11.15
CA ALA A 170 5.19 -9.23 -10.51
C ALA A 170 4.37 -8.12 -11.16
N GLY A 171 3.19 -8.45 -11.67
CA GLY A 171 2.32 -7.46 -12.28
C GLY A 171 0.96 -7.98 -12.67
N ARG A 172 0.07 -7.08 -13.05
CA ARG A 172 -1.28 -7.41 -13.51
C ARG A 172 -1.27 -7.71 -15.01
N VAL A 173 -1.91 -8.80 -15.42
CA VAL A 173 -2.09 -9.11 -16.85
C VAL A 173 -3.12 -8.15 -17.46
N LEU A 174 -2.73 -7.47 -18.52
CA LEU A 174 -3.61 -6.56 -19.27
C LEU A 174 -4.19 -7.24 -20.51
N GLU A 175 -3.35 -8.02 -21.19
CA GLU A 175 -3.71 -8.74 -22.40
C GLU A 175 -2.88 -10.03 -22.49
N GLU A 176 -3.47 -11.09 -23.03
CA GLU A 176 -2.79 -12.37 -23.22
C GLU A 176 -3.16 -12.94 -24.58
N THR A 177 -2.13 -13.27 -25.37
CA THR A 177 -2.25 -13.91 -26.68
C THR A 177 -1.68 -15.34 -26.64
N ALA A 178 -1.72 -16.02 -27.79
CA ALA A 178 -1.10 -17.34 -27.94
C ALA A 178 0.42 -17.33 -27.75
N SER A 179 1.09 -16.17 -27.88
CA SER A 179 2.56 -16.05 -27.83
C SER A 179 3.06 -15.08 -26.76
N THR A 180 2.26 -14.12 -26.31
CA THR A 180 2.69 -13.03 -25.42
C THR A 180 1.73 -12.81 -24.26
N VAL A 181 2.26 -12.24 -23.18
CA VAL A 181 1.50 -11.72 -22.03
C VAL A 181 1.93 -10.27 -21.81
N LEU A 182 0.99 -9.33 -21.87
CA LEU A 182 1.23 -7.93 -21.52
C LEU A 182 0.98 -7.73 -20.04
N VAL A 183 2.01 -7.32 -19.31
CA VAL A 183 2.01 -7.21 -17.86
C VAL A 183 2.25 -5.77 -17.45
N ARG A 184 1.41 -5.28 -16.54
CA ARG A 184 1.68 -4.03 -15.82
C ARG A 184 2.42 -4.34 -14.52
N ASP A 185 3.73 -4.19 -14.56
CA ASP A 185 4.68 -4.47 -13.49
C ASP A 185 4.92 -3.25 -12.56
N ASP A 186 4.69 -2.02 -13.06
CA ASP A 186 4.63 -0.83 -12.21
C ASP A 186 3.16 -0.36 -12.01
N PRO A 187 2.61 -0.44 -10.78
CA PRO A 187 1.25 -0.01 -10.48
C PRO A 187 1.05 1.51 -10.48
N TYR A 188 2.11 2.31 -10.59
CA TYR A 188 2.08 3.76 -10.44
C TYR A 188 2.55 4.55 -11.67
N GLN A 189 3.04 3.88 -12.70
CA GLN A 189 3.50 4.52 -13.92
C GLN A 189 2.65 4.10 -15.11
N GLU A 190 2.35 5.06 -15.99
CA GLU A 190 1.77 4.83 -17.32
C GLU A 190 2.87 4.50 -18.35
N LEU A 191 3.89 3.71 -17.95
CA LEU A 191 4.84 3.18 -18.92
C LEU A 191 4.16 2.14 -19.81
N ASP A 192 4.76 1.89 -20.97
CA ASP A 192 4.33 0.80 -21.84
C ASP A 192 4.36 -0.52 -21.05
N PRO A 193 3.28 -1.33 -21.09
CA PRO A 193 3.26 -2.62 -20.41
C PRO A 193 4.42 -3.51 -20.85
N LEU A 194 4.97 -4.26 -19.91
CA LEU A 194 6.02 -5.23 -20.19
C LEU A 194 5.44 -6.39 -21.01
N GLU A 195 5.98 -6.60 -22.20
CA GLU A 195 5.64 -7.76 -23.03
C GLU A 195 6.55 -8.95 -22.67
N LEU A 196 5.93 -10.03 -22.16
CA LEU A 196 6.61 -11.29 -21.89
C LEU A 196 6.27 -12.31 -22.97
N ARG A 197 7.29 -12.92 -23.59
CA ARG A 197 7.04 -14.06 -24.48
C ARG A 197 6.74 -15.29 -23.63
N ARG A 198 5.71 -16.03 -23.98
CA ARG A 198 5.31 -17.24 -23.22
C ARG A 198 6.41 -18.29 -23.13
N GLU A 199 7.26 -18.35 -24.15
CA GLU A 199 8.42 -19.27 -24.20
C GLU A 199 9.53 -18.89 -23.22
N GLU A 200 9.53 -17.67 -22.67
CA GLU A 200 10.48 -17.21 -21.66
C GLU A 200 9.98 -17.52 -20.24
N ILE A 201 8.68 -17.76 -20.07
CA ILE A 201 8.04 -17.97 -18.76
C ILE A 201 8.23 -19.43 -18.32
N ALA A 202 9.06 -19.63 -17.30
CA ALA A 202 9.27 -20.92 -16.67
C ALA A 202 8.13 -21.29 -15.70
N ASN A 203 7.60 -20.32 -14.96
CA ASN A 203 6.51 -20.51 -14.00
C ASN A 203 5.65 -19.24 -13.89
N ARG A 204 4.37 -19.40 -13.55
CA ARG A 204 3.40 -18.32 -13.35
C ARG A 204 2.41 -18.72 -12.25
N ALA A 205 2.12 -17.81 -11.33
CA ALA A 205 1.08 -18.01 -10.32
C ALA A 205 0.44 -16.68 -9.88
N PRO A 206 -0.88 -16.67 -9.58
CA PRO A 206 -1.51 -15.51 -8.97
C PRO A 206 -1.01 -15.30 -7.54
N THR A 207 -0.89 -14.03 -7.12
CA THR A 207 -0.66 -13.68 -5.71
C THR A 207 -1.98 -13.54 -4.96
N THR A 208 -1.94 -13.85 -3.66
CA THR A 208 -3.03 -13.61 -2.71
C THR A 208 -2.93 -12.23 -2.05
N VAL A 209 -1.95 -11.41 -2.45
CA VAL A 209 -1.76 -10.03 -2.01
C VAL A 209 -2.31 -9.08 -3.05
N SER A 210 -3.18 -8.17 -2.62
CA SER A 210 -3.68 -7.10 -3.47
C SER A 210 -2.61 -6.04 -3.74
N THR A 211 -2.65 -5.45 -4.94
CA THR A 211 -1.86 -4.27 -5.27
C THR A 211 -2.31 -3.05 -4.46
N MET A 212 -3.56 -3.02 -3.97
CA MET A 212 -4.01 -1.97 -3.07
C MET A 212 -3.31 -2.13 -1.71
N PRO A 213 -2.53 -1.12 -1.25
CA PRO A 213 -1.79 -1.25 0.00
C PRO A 213 -2.71 -1.40 1.21
N THR A 214 -2.29 -2.19 2.19
CA THR A 214 -2.88 -2.17 3.53
C THR A 214 -2.48 -0.90 4.28
N GLY A 215 -3.31 -0.43 5.20
CA GLY A 215 -2.94 0.66 6.11
C GLY A 215 -3.04 2.07 5.51
N LEU A 216 -3.71 2.22 4.36
CA LEU A 216 -3.98 3.52 3.71
C LEU A 216 -4.66 4.53 4.66
N LEU A 217 -5.43 4.03 5.63
CA LEU A 217 -6.22 4.83 6.55
C LEU A 217 -5.54 5.07 7.91
N THR A 218 -4.29 4.63 8.10
CA THR A 218 -3.64 4.62 9.43
C THR A 218 -3.38 5.99 10.02
N THR A 219 -3.30 7.03 9.19
CA THR A 219 -3.11 8.43 9.59
C THR A 219 -4.42 9.24 9.61
N PHE A 220 -5.57 8.58 9.45
CA PHE A 220 -6.89 9.20 9.42
C PHE A 220 -7.69 8.83 10.67
N THR A 221 -8.44 9.79 11.17
CA THR A 221 -9.39 9.61 12.27
C THR A 221 -10.57 8.77 11.82
N ARG A 222 -11.33 8.24 12.78
CA ARG A 222 -12.53 7.44 12.48
C ARG A 222 -13.56 8.26 11.72
N GLU A 223 -13.69 9.53 12.07
CA GLU A 223 -14.59 10.51 11.48
C GLU A 223 -14.25 10.75 10.01
N GLU A 224 -12.98 11.03 9.69
CA GLU A 224 -12.51 11.20 8.31
C GLU A 224 -12.75 9.95 7.45
N ILE A 225 -12.61 8.75 8.04
CA ILE A 225 -12.89 7.49 7.34
C ILE A 225 -14.39 7.35 7.05
N LEU A 226 -15.26 7.73 7.98
CA LEU A 226 -16.71 7.71 7.74
C LEU A 226 -17.13 8.76 6.71
N ASP A 227 -16.51 9.94 6.73
CA ASP A 227 -16.72 10.98 5.71
C ASP A 227 -16.24 10.50 4.32
N LEU A 228 -15.10 9.80 4.24
CA LEU A 228 -14.63 9.14 3.03
C LEU A 228 -15.67 8.15 2.49
N LEU A 229 -16.22 7.28 3.35
CA LEU A 229 -17.25 6.32 2.94
C LEU A 229 -18.52 7.02 2.48
N ALA A 230 -18.92 8.11 3.13
CA ALA A 230 -20.07 8.91 2.71
C ALA A 230 -19.86 9.56 1.34
N PHE A 231 -18.68 10.12 1.09
CA PHE A 231 -18.31 10.62 -0.22
C PHE A 231 -18.34 9.51 -1.27
N LEU A 232 -17.70 8.37 -1.01
CA LEU A 232 -17.72 7.23 -1.91
C LEU A 232 -19.15 6.81 -2.23
N LYS A 233 -20.03 6.67 -1.23
CA LYS A 233 -21.44 6.31 -1.43
C LYS A 233 -22.29 7.36 -2.15
N SER A 234 -21.76 8.57 -2.34
CA SER A 234 -22.42 9.65 -3.09
C SER A 234 -22.05 9.68 -4.58
N LEU A 235 -21.08 8.86 -5.00
CA LEU A 235 -20.69 8.68 -6.41
C LEU A 235 -21.79 7.95 -7.21
#